data_AF-A0A538AS32-F1
#
_entry.id   AF-A0A538AS32-F1
#
_cell.length_a   1.000
_cell.length_b   1.000
_cell.length_c   1.000
_cell.angle_alpha   90.00
_cell.angle_beta   90.00
_cell.angle_gamma   90.00
#
_symmetry.space_group_name_H-M   'P 1'
#
loop_
_entity.id
_entity.type
_entity.pdbx_description
1 polymer ?
#
loop_
_entity_poly.entity_id
_entity_poly.type
_entity_poly.pdbx_seq_one_letter_code
_entity_poly.pdbx_strand_id
1 'polypeptide(L)'
;MSGRHVRPMSRRSFLTVCGAVVAAGLAGIARVVWPSPRTHLASPTSPRARIPAPASSPVPTPTPTPSPSRQALVIHGAGDTNLDPSVITTFRTHGYDYAWSGMRGLFQRDDLTIVNCECAVSTLGTKVPGKSFNFRGDPAALPAMRTAGVDVANLGNNHAYDFGPTALLDTRKN
;
A
#
# COMPACT_ATOMS: atom_id res chain seq x y z
N MET A 1 -41.00 -28.30 -21.38
CA MET A 1 -40.04 -27.48 -22.16
C MET A 1 -38.67 -27.61 -21.50
N SER A 2 -37.64 -27.79 -22.33
CA SER A 2 -36.37 -28.46 -22.04
C SER A 2 -35.45 -27.74 -21.04
N GLY A 3 -34.91 -28.49 -20.07
CA GLY A 3 -33.85 -28.06 -19.16
C GLY A 3 -32.49 -28.09 -19.84
N ARG A 4 -31.68 -27.04 -19.65
CA ARG A 4 -30.31 -26.96 -20.16
C ARG A 4 -29.35 -27.67 -19.21
N HIS A 5 -28.84 -28.81 -19.64
CA HIS A 5 -27.69 -29.50 -19.04
C HIS A 5 -26.41 -28.68 -19.21
N VAL A 6 -25.75 -28.34 -18.10
CA VAL A 6 -24.37 -27.85 -18.09
C VAL A 6 -23.43 -29.06 -18.08
N ARG A 7 -22.59 -29.18 -19.11
CA ARG A 7 -21.57 -30.25 -19.20
C ARG A 7 -20.39 -29.94 -18.28
N PRO A 8 -19.85 -30.91 -17.52
CA PRO A 8 -18.69 -30.69 -16.67
C PRO A 8 -17.42 -30.58 -17.53
N MET A 9 -16.61 -29.56 -17.23
CA MET A 9 -15.35 -29.29 -17.90
C MET A 9 -14.31 -30.34 -17.49
N SER A 10 -13.67 -30.99 -18.47
CA SER A 10 -12.76 -32.11 -18.23
C SER A 10 -11.42 -31.66 -17.64
N ARG A 11 -10.89 -32.47 -16.73
CA ARG A 11 -9.71 -32.28 -15.86
C ARG A 11 -8.35 -32.19 -16.59
N ARG A 12 -8.33 -31.98 -17.91
CA ARG A 12 -7.13 -32.01 -18.76
C ARG A 12 -6.63 -30.64 -19.21
N SER A 13 -7.33 -29.56 -18.91
CA SER A 13 -6.93 -28.19 -19.29
C SER A 13 -6.21 -27.40 -18.18
N PHE A 14 -5.88 -28.04 -17.06
CA PHE A 14 -5.27 -27.39 -15.88
C PHE A 14 -3.76 -27.61 -15.74
N LEU A 15 -3.11 -28.36 -16.65
CA LEU A 15 -1.70 -28.75 -16.51
C LEU A 15 -0.74 -28.09 -17.52
N THR A 16 -1.22 -27.26 -18.46
CA THR A 16 -0.36 -26.68 -19.50
C THR A 16 0.14 -25.26 -19.20
N VAL A 17 -0.31 -24.60 -18.12
CA VAL A 17 0.16 -23.23 -17.78
C VAL A 17 1.21 -23.21 -16.65
N CYS A 18 1.37 -24.29 -15.88
CA CYS A 18 2.39 -24.37 -14.82
C CYS A 18 3.79 -24.79 -15.31
N GLY A 19 3.97 -25.14 -16.59
CA GLY A 19 5.23 -25.70 -17.11
C GLY A 19 6.27 -24.70 -17.63
N ALA A 20 5.97 -23.40 -17.73
CA ALA A 20 6.78 -22.46 -18.52
C ALA A 20 7.57 -21.40 -17.72
N VAL A 21 7.61 -21.44 -16.38
CA VAL A 21 8.32 -20.39 -15.59
C VAL A 21 9.44 -20.94 -14.69
N VAL A 22 9.72 -22.25 -14.67
CA VAL A 22 10.75 -22.84 -13.77
C VAL A 22 12.11 -23.09 -14.46
N ALA A 23 12.29 -22.73 -15.73
CA ALA A 23 13.55 -22.95 -16.46
C ALA A 23 14.36 -21.65 -16.73
N ALA A 24 14.55 -20.81 -15.71
CA ALA A 24 15.50 -19.68 -15.75
C ALA A 24 16.32 -19.58 -14.45
N GLY A 25 16.72 -20.73 -13.91
CA GLY A 25 17.79 -20.81 -12.92
C GLY A 25 19.15 -20.99 -13.60
N LEU A 26 20.17 -20.39 -12.99
CA LEU A 26 21.59 -20.78 -13.00
C LEU A 26 22.49 -20.19 -14.12
N ALA A 27 23.04 -18.99 -13.88
CA ALA A 27 24.45 -18.65 -14.17
C ALA A 27 24.82 -17.28 -13.58
N GLY A 28 25.76 -17.23 -12.63
CA GLY A 28 26.28 -15.95 -12.15
C GLY A 28 27.11 -16.02 -10.86
N ILE A 29 28.20 -16.82 -10.86
CA ILE A 29 29.20 -16.83 -9.80
C ILE A 29 30.33 -15.87 -10.22
N ALA A 30 30.63 -14.84 -9.42
CA ALA A 30 31.98 -14.29 -9.33
C ALA A 30 32.18 -13.58 -7.98
N ARG A 31 33.14 -14.10 -7.22
CA ARG A 31 33.57 -13.64 -5.90
C ARG A 31 34.32 -12.31 -6.02
N VAL A 32 33.93 -11.30 -5.24
CA VAL A 32 34.76 -10.12 -5.01
C VAL A 32 35.38 -10.23 -3.62
N VAL A 33 36.71 -10.20 -3.63
CA VAL A 33 37.64 -10.41 -2.54
C VAL A 33 37.61 -9.20 -1.59
N TRP A 34 37.45 -9.46 -0.29
CA TRP A 34 37.64 -8.48 0.78
C TRP A 34 39.13 -8.38 1.15
N PRO A 35 39.75 -7.19 1.19
CA PRO A 35 41.10 -7.05 1.72
C PRO A 35 41.08 -6.88 3.25
N SER A 36 41.92 -7.66 3.95
CA SER A 36 42.27 -7.44 5.36
C SER A 36 43.40 -6.40 5.49
N PRO A 37 43.52 -5.73 6.65
CA PRO A 37 44.43 -4.60 6.83
C PRO A 37 45.88 -5.08 7.00
N ARG A 38 46.83 -4.45 6.29
CA ARG A 38 48.26 -4.58 6.61
C ARG A 38 48.63 -3.58 7.70
N THR A 39 49.03 -4.10 8.85
CA THR A 39 49.78 -3.39 9.87
C THR A 39 51.20 -3.15 9.36
N HIS A 40 51.54 -1.88 9.08
CA HIS A 40 52.93 -1.46 8.93
C HIS A 40 53.40 -0.82 10.24
N LEU A 41 54.44 -1.42 10.80
CA LEU A 41 55.19 -0.94 11.95
C LEU A 41 55.85 0.41 11.63
N ALA A 42 55.69 1.36 12.54
CA ALA A 42 56.32 2.67 12.48
C ALA A 42 57.84 2.57 12.70
N SER A 43 58.60 3.37 11.97
CA SER A 43 60.01 3.68 12.26
C SER A 43 60.16 5.17 12.57
N PRO A 44 61.04 5.57 13.51
CA PRO A 44 61.14 6.94 13.97
C PRO A 44 62.04 7.77 13.05
N THR A 45 61.63 9.01 12.75
CA THR A 45 62.54 9.99 12.11
C THR A 45 62.36 11.40 12.69
N SER A 46 63.51 12.04 12.88
CA SER A 46 63.84 13.28 13.59
C SER A 46 62.99 14.53 13.27
N PRO A 47 62.97 15.53 14.18
CA PRO A 47 62.21 16.76 13.99
C PRO A 47 62.90 17.65 12.94
N ARG A 48 62.33 17.70 11.74
CA ARG A 48 62.65 18.76 10.76
C ARG A 48 61.81 19.99 11.08
N ALA A 49 62.47 21.15 11.18
CA ALA A 49 61.83 22.45 11.40
C ALA A 49 60.68 22.67 10.39
N ARG A 50 59.49 22.97 10.90
CA ARG A 50 58.25 23.16 10.13
C ARG A 50 58.27 24.56 9.51
N ILE A 51 58.46 24.63 8.20
CA ILE A 51 58.11 25.81 7.40
C ILE A 51 56.57 25.89 7.38
N PRO A 52 55.94 27.07 7.60
CA PRO A 52 54.49 27.19 7.50
C PRO A 52 54.06 26.88 6.07
N ALA A 53 53.19 25.88 5.90
CA ALA A 53 52.56 25.63 4.61
C ALA A 53 51.63 26.83 4.27
N PRO A 54 51.55 27.26 3.00
CA PRO A 54 50.58 28.27 2.60
C PRO A 54 49.17 27.76 2.92
N ALA A 55 48.33 28.64 3.46
CA ALA A 55 46.95 28.33 3.79
C ALA A 55 46.23 27.78 2.55
N SER A 56 45.74 26.55 2.64
CA SER A 56 44.93 25.93 1.59
C SER A 56 43.62 26.71 1.44
N SER A 57 43.35 27.22 0.24
CA SER A 57 42.08 27.84 -0.11
C SER A 57 40.90 26.90 0.20
N PRO A 58 39.76 27.43 0.68
CA PRO A 58 38.59 26.59 0.96
C PRO A 58 38.09 25.93 -0.33
N VAL A 59 37.87 24.61 -0.27
CA VAL A 59 37.20 23.87 -1.35
C VAL A 59 35.76 24.39 -1.43
N PRO A 60 35.26 24.79 -2.62
CA PRO A 60 33.88 25.24 -2.75
C PRO A 60 32.93 24.09 -2.40
N THR A 61 32.01 24.35 -1.48
CA THR A 61 30.91 23.44 -1.15
C THR A 61 30.08 23.19 -2.42
N PRO A 62 29.80 21.94 -2.83
CA PRO A 62 28.96 21.69 -3.98
C PRO A 62 27.56 22.25 -3.72
N THR A 63 27.11 23.15 -4.59
CA THR A 63 25.73 23.63 -4.62
C THR A 63 24.80 22.44 -4.86
N PRO A 64 23.76 22.20 -4.03
CA PRO A 64 22.82 21.12 -4.27
C PRO A 64 22.13 21.33 -5.62
N THR A 65 22.19 20.32 -6.49
CA THR A 65 21.40 20.30 -7.72
C THR A 65 19.92 20.29 -7.36
N PRO A 66 19.09 21.21 -7.88
CA PRO A 66 17.66 21.19 -7.61
C PRO A 66 17.06 19.86 -8.09
N SER A 67 16.33 19.17 -7.21
CA SER A 67 15.54 18.01 -7.62
C SER A 67 14.50 18.46 -8.65
N PRO A 68 14.27 17.69 -9.73
CA PRO A 68 13.25 18.03 -10.71
C PRO A 68 11.89 18.17 -10.02
N SER A 69 11.17 19.25 -10.34
CA SER A 69 9.80 19.43 -9.86
C SER A 69 8.90 18.36 -10.45
N ARG A 70 8.04 17.76 -9.62
CA ARG A 70 7.07 16.76 -10.06
C ARG A 70 6.11 17.43 -11.06
N GLN A 71 6.03 16.91 -12.29
CA GLN A 71 5.27 17.54 -13.39
C GLN A 71 3.80 17.09 -13.49
N ALA A 72 3.39 16.08 -12.71
CA ALA A 72 2.03 15.54 -12.73
C ALA A 72 1.56 15.17 -11.32
N LEU A 73 0.26 15.33 -11.08
CA LEU A 73 -0.45 14.76 -9.95
C LEU A 73 -1.07 13.42 -10.36
N VAL A 74 -0.87 12.40 -9.54
CA VAL A 74 -1.51 11.09 -9.69
C VAL A 74 -2.64 11.02 -8.67
N ILE A 75 -3.87 10.84 -9.15
CA ILE A 75 -5.05 10.70 -8.31
C ILE A 75 -5.70 9.35 -8.64
N HIS A 76 -5.92 8.51 -7.63
CA HIS A 76 -6.74 7.33 -7.77
C HIS A 76 -8.16 7.55 -7.26
N GLY A 77 -9.11 6.97 -7.97
CA GLY A 77 -10.50 6.83 -7.53
C GLY A 77 -10.86 5.35 -7.42
N ALA A 78 -11.48 4.96 -6.32
CA ALA A 78 -12.15 3.67 -6.20
C ALA A 78 -13.66 3.86 -6.08
N GLY A 79 -14.40 2.85 -6.51
CA GLY A 79 -15.85 2.83 -6.39
C GLY A 79 -16.32 2.54 -4.97
N ASP A 80 -17.48 1.90 -4.90
CA ASP A 80 -18.16 1.53 -3.67
C ASP A 80 -17.28 0.64 -2.79
N THR A 81 -16.93 1.19 -1.64
CA THR A 81 -16.04 0.60 -0.63
C THR A 81 -16.88 0.29 0.59
N ASN A 82 -17.17 -0.99 0.76
CA ASN A 82 -17.94 -1.49 1.88
C ASN A 82 -16.99 -1.97 2.99
N LEU A 83 -17.29 -1.61 4.23
CA LEU A 83 -16.51 -1.98 5.42
C LEU A 83 -17.32 -2.83 6.40
N ASP A 84 -18.47 -3.37 5.95
CA ASP A 84 -19.36 -4.17 6.79
C ASP A 84 -18.86 -5.62 6.91
N PRO A 85 -18.42 -6.07 8.10
CA PRO A 85 -17.91 -7.42 8.30
C PRO A 85 -19.00 -8.50 8.25
N SER A 86 -20.29 -8.13 8.26
CA SER A 86 -21.39 -9.09 8.10
C SER A 86 -21.50 -9.60 6.66
N VAL A 87 -21.21 -8.75 5.67
CA VAL A 87 -21.22 -9.10 4.23
C VAL A 87 -19.82 -9.44 3.72
N ILE A 88 -18.78 -8.76 4.20
CA ILE A 88 -17.37 -9.07 3.88
C ILE A 88 -16.84 -10.04 4.94
N THR A 89 -17.26 -11.29 4.82
CA THR A 89 -16.98 -12.32 5.83
C THR A 89 -15.49 -12.62 6.02
N THR A 90 -14.65 -12.32 5.02
CA THR A 90 -13.19 -12.51 5.07
C THR A 90 -12.50 -11.62 6.09
N PHE A 91 -13.11 -10.51 6.52
CA PHE A 91 -12.57 -9.67 7.60
C PHE A 91 -12.46 -10.44 8.92
N ARG A 92 -13.38 -11.37 9.18
CA ARG A 92 -13.35 -12.18 10.41
C ARG A 92 -12.19 -13.17 10.45
N THR A 93 -11.70 -13.60 9.28
CA THR A 93 -10.64 -14.61 9.19
C THR A 93 -9.26 -14.02 8.91
N HIS A 94 -9.19 -12.90 8.18
CA HIS A 94 -7.93 -12.31 7.73
C HIS A 94 -7.65 -10.90 8.30
N GLY A 95 -8.62 -10.27 8.97
CA GLY A 95 -8.51 -8.87 9.39
C GLY A 95 -8.93 -7.88 8.31
N TYR A 96 -9.05 -6.61 8.68
CA TYR A 96 -9.50 -5.54 7.78
C TYR A 96 -8.47 -5.14 6.72
N ASP A 97 -7.18 -5.34 7.00
CA ASP A 97 -6.08 -5.06 6.07
C ASP A 97 -6.12 -5.97 4.82
N TYR A 98 -6.75 -7.14 4.93
CA TYR A 98 -6.86 -8.10 3.84
C TYR A 98 -7.52 -7.52 2.57
N ALA A 99 -8.53 -6.64 2.70
CA ALA A 99 -9.18 -6.00 1.55
C ALA A 99 -8.20 -5.21 0.67
N TRP A 100 -7.10 -4.75 1.25
CA TRP A 100 -6.13 -3.86 0.62
C TRP A 100 -4.87 -4.59 0.14
N SER A 101 -4.66 -5.82 0.63
CA SER A 101 -3.45 -6.62 0.40
C SER A 101 -3.12 -6.84 -1.08
N GLY A 102 -4.15 -6.97 -1.93
CA GLY A 102 -3.99 -7.17 -3.38
C GLY A 102 -3.50 -5.94 -4.14
N MET A 103 -3.54 -4.75 -3.54
CA MET A 103 -3.19 -3.50 -4.22
C MET A 103 -1.69 -3.21 -4.25
N ARG A 104 -0.89 -3.95 -3.46
CA ARG A 104 0.59 -3.82 -3.44
C ARG A 104 1.06 -2.37 -3.28
N GLY A 105 0.41 -1.62 -2.39
CA GLY A 105 0.71 -0.21 -2.10
C GLY A 105 0.44 0.74 -3.27
N LEU A 106 -0.57 0.47 -4.10
CA LEU A 106 -0.95 1.36 -5.22
C LEU A 106 -1.30 2.77 -4.72
N PHE A 107 -2.18 2.88 -3.72
CA PHE A 107 -2.63 4.13 -3.10
C PHE A 107 -1.61 4.75 -2.13
N GLN A 108 -0.42 4.16 -2.00
CA GLN A 108 0.66 4.75 -1.20
C GLN A 108 1.69 5.47 -2.09
N ARG A 109 1.52 5.39 -3.42
CA ARG A 109 2.49 5.87 -4.41
C ARG A 109 1.94 6.99 -5.29
N ASP A 110 0.70 7.38 -5.06
CA ASP A 110 0.01 8.50 -5.67
C ASP A 110 0.06 9.74 -4.78
N ASP A 111 -0.59 10.81 -5.25
CA ASP A 111 -0.68 12.08 -4.53
C ASP A 111 -2.05 12.22 -3.81
N LEU A 112 -3.08 11.48 -4.23
CA LEU A 112 -4.39 11.45 -3.59
C LEU A 112 -5.22 10.21 -3.99
N THR A 113 -5.80 9.51 -3.02
CA THR A 113 -6.82 8.47 -3.24
C THR A 113 -8.18 8.86 -2.66
N ILE A 114 -9.23 8.75 -3.49
CA ILE A 114 -10.63 8.98 -3.11
C ILE A 114 -11.44 7.69 -3.29
N VAL A 115 -12.28 7.35 -2.32
CA VAL A 115 -13.23 6.22 -2.39
C VAL A 115 -14.66 6.66 -2.11
N ASN A 116 -15.64 5.87 -2.58
CA ASN A 116 -17.05 6.02 -2.22
C ASN A 116 -17.41 5.09 -1.06
N CYS A 117 -17.67 5.61 0.14
CA CYS A 117 -17.98 4.77 1.29
C CYS A 117 -19.42 4.24 1.18
N GLU A 118 -19.57 2.93 0.98
CA GLU A 118 -20.85 2.25 0.73
C GLU A 118 -21.56 1.82 2.02
N CYS A 119 -21.18 2.36 3.18
CA CYS A 119 -21.78 1.93 4.44
C CYS A 119 -21.81 3.06 5.47
N ALA A 120 -22.74 2.95 6.42
CA ALA A 120 -22.71 3.77 7.62
C ALA A 120 -21.66 3.18 8.57
N VAL A 121 -20.52 3.85 8.72
CA VAL A 121 -19.41 3.41 9.58
C VAL A 121 -19.63 3.97 10.98
N SER A 122 -20.48 3.30 11.76
CA SER A 122 -20.88 3.76 13.09
C SER A 122 -21.50 2.62 13.88
N THR A 123 -21.36 2.65 15.21
CA THR A 123 -22.10 1.78 16.15
C THR A 123 -23.40 2.41 16.67
N LEU A 124 -23.73 3.64 16.25
CA LEU A 124 -24.90 4.41 16.67
C LEU A 124 -26.09 4.32 15.71
N GLY A 125 -27.29 4.69 16.17
CA GLY A 125 -28.49 4.72 15.33
C GLY A 125 -29.10 3.35 15.05
N THR A 126 -30.25 3.37 14.39
CA THR A 126 -31.10 2.19 14.15
C THR A 126 -31.31 2.00 12.67
N LYS A 127 -31.32 0.72 12.25
CA LYS A 127 -31.57 0.31 10.87
C LYS A 127 -32.84 0.99 10.33
N VAL A 128 -32.72 1.68 9.20
CA VAL A 128 -33.88 2.28 8.52
C VAL A 128 -34.77 1.16 7.98
N PRO A 129 -36.06 1.10 8.34
CA PRO A 129 -36.96 0.03 7.91
C PRO A 129 -37.30 0.15 6.41
N GLY A 130 -37.66 -0.98 5.80
CA GLY A 130 -38.13 -1.03 4.40
C GLY A 130 -37.02 -1.06 3.35
N LYS A 131 -35.74 -0.97 3.72
CA LYS A 131 -34.61 -1.19 2.80
C LYS A 131 -34.29 -2.69 2.68
N SER A 132 -34.04 -3.16 1.46
CA SER A 132 -33.62 -4.56 1.20
C SER A 132 -32.24 -4.85 1.77
N PHE A 133 -31.35 -3.86 1.73
CA PHE A 133 -29.97 -3.95 2.20
C PHE A 133 -29.65 -2.76 3.09
N ASN A 134 -28.96 -3.05 4.18
CA ASN A 134 -28.37 -2.04 5.05
C ASN A 134 -26.95 -2.49 5.38
N PHE A 135 -25.96 -1.65 5.13
CA PHE A 135 -24.56 -1.93 5.37
C PHE A 135 -24.05 -1.13 6.54
N ARG A 136 -23.53 -1.84 7.54
CA ARG A 136 -22.95 -1.28 8.76
C ARG A 136 -21.46 -1.49 8.77
N GLY A 137 -20.72 -0.46 8.36
CA GLY A 137 -19.27 -0.48 8.45
C GLY A 137 -18.82 -0.54 9.91
N ASP A 138 -17.80 -1.35 10.20
CA ASP A 138 -17.15 -1.33 11.50
C ASP A 138 -16.13 -0.18 11.54
N PRO A 139 -16.23 0.79 12.49
CA PRO A 139 -15.21 1.82 12.65
C PRO A 139 -13.77 1.28 12.81
N ALA A 140 -13.61 0.06 13.33
CA ALA A 140 -12.31 -0.60 13.43
C ALA A 140 -11.65 -0.92 12.08
N ALA A 141 -12.39 -0.84 10.97
CA ALA A 141 -11.85 -1.02 9.62
C ALA A 141 -11.16 0.23 9.05
N LEU A 142 -11.49 1.42 9.58
CA LEU A 142 -10.96 2.70 9.08
C LEU A 142 -9.43 2.82 9.18
N PRO A 143 -8.76 2.38 10.27
CA PRO A 143 -7.30 2.38 10.32
C PRO A 143 -6.64 1.57 9.21
N ALA A 144 -7.22 0.42 8.82
CA ALA A 144 -6.71 -0.38 7.73
C ALA A 144 -6.88 0.32 6.37
N MET A 145 -8.05 0.94 6.14
CA MET A 145 -8.32 1.76 4.95
C MET A 145 -7.34 2.94 4.83
N ARG A 146 -7.10 3.65 5.93
CA ARG A 146 -6.13 4.76 5.97
C ARG A 146 -4.71 4.26 5.72
N THR A 147 -4.31 3.16 6.35
CA THR A 147 -2.98 2.55 6.16
C THR A 147 -2.76 2.11 4.72
N ALA A 148 -3.82 1.67 4.03
CA ALA A 148 -3.78 1.31 2.63
C ALA A 148 -3.50 2.48 1.68
N GLY A 149 -3.66 3.73 2.15
CA GLY A 149 -3.42 4.94 1.39
C GLY A 149 -4.69 5.70 0.96
N VAL A 150 -5.86 5.35 1.47
CA VAL A 150 -7.08 6.12 1.18
C VAL A 150 -7.07 7.43 1.97
N ASP A 151 -7.15 8.56 1.26
CA ASP A 151 -7.14 9.89 1.86
C ASP A 151 -8.54 10.45 2.10
N VAL A 152 -9.48 10.18 1.19
CA VAL A 152 -10.84 10.70 1.25
C VAL A 152 -11.84 9.58 1.03
N ALA A 153 -12.78 9.43 1.96
CA ALA A 153 -13.97 8.61 1.81
C ALA A 153 -15.19 9.52 1.76
N ASN A 154 -15.85 9.61 0.60
CA ASN A 154 -17.06 10.41 0.48
C ASN A 154 -18.30 9.59 0.89
N LEU A 155 -19.34 10.28 1.38
CA LEU A 155 -20.59 9.68 1.88
C LEU A 155 -21.76 9.87 0.90
N GLY A 156 -21.48 10.12 -0.38
CA GLY A 156 -22.48 10.31 -1.43
C GLY A 156 -23.21 9.02 -1.82
N ASN A 157 -22.94 7.91 -1.13
CA ASN A 157 -23.53 6.61 -1.38
C ASN A 157 -24.96 6.49 -0.80
N ASN A 158 -25.81 5.69 -1.48
CA ASN A 158 -27.18 5.41 -1.05
C ASN A 158 -27.29 4.62 0.27
N HIS A 159 -26.17 4.07 0.76
CA HIS A 159 -26.06 3.34 2.02
C HIS A 159 -25.54 4.18 3.20
N ALA A 160 -25.12 5.42 2.96
CA ALA A 160 -24.63 6.31 4.02
C ALA A 160 -25.69 6.60 5.11
N TYR A 161 -26.98 6.46 4.78
CA TYR A 161 -28.11 6.69 5.68
C TYR A 161 -28.75 5.42 6.24
N ASP A 162 -28.12 4.25 6.10
CA ASP A 162 -28.74 2.96 6.45
C ASP A 162 -29.14 2.80 7.91
N PHE A 163 -28.54 3.59 8.80
CA PHE A 163 -28.80 3.61 10.24
C PHE A 163 -29.26 5.00 10.74
N GLY A 164 -29.80 5.80 9.80
CA GLY A 164 -30.39 7.10 10.09
C GLY A 164 -29.38 8.23 10.28
N PRO A 165 -29.84 9.41 10.72
CA PRO A 165 -29.04 10.63 10.72
C PRO A 165 -27.93 10.58 11.76
N THR A 166 -28.15 9.93 12.91
CA THR A 166 -27.13 9.75 13.94
C THR A 166 -25.93 8.99 13.40
N ALA A 167 -26.16 7.88 12.70
CA ALA A 167 -25.09 7.07 12.13
C ALA A 167 -24.36 7.80 10.99
N LEU A 168 -25.09 8.53 10.13
CA LEU A 168 -24.48 9.33 9.06
C LEU A 168 -23.54 10.41 9.63
N LEU A 169 -24.00 11.15 10.65
CA LEU A 169 -23.21 12.21 11.27
C LEU A 169 -22.00 11.66 12.03
N ASP A 170 -22.15 10.49 12.65
CA ASP A 170 -21.06 9.78 13.33
C ASP A 170 -20.03 9.24 12.32
N THR A 171 -20.49 8.67 11.22
CA THR A 171 -19.64 8.21 10.10
C THR A 171 -18.73 9.33 9.59
N ARG A 172 -19.23 10.57 9.49
CA ARG A 172 -18.43 11.73 9.09
C ARG A 172 -17.38 12.14 10.13
N LYS A 173 -17.58 11.81 11.40
CA LYS A 173 -16.67 12.18 12.51
C LYS A 173 -15.55 11.15 12.71
N ASN A 174 -15.83 9.88 12.39
CA ASN A 174 -14.85 8.79 12.43
C ASN A 174 -13.75 8.98 11.39
#